data_AF-A0A182EFI5-F1
#
_entry.id   AF-A0A182EFI5-F1
#
_cell.length_a   1.000
_cell.length_b   1.000
_cell.length_c   1.000
_cell.angle_alpha   90.00
_cell.angle_beta   90.00
_cell.angle_gamma   90.00
#
_symmetry.space_group_name_H-M   'P 1'
#
loop_
_entity.id
_entity.type
_entity.pdbx_description
1 polymer ?
#
loop_
_entity_poly.entity_id
_entity_poly.type
_entity_poly.pdbx_seq_one_letter_code
_entity_poly.pdbx_strand_id
1 'polypeptide(L)'
;MAYARHYELTTSGLNFDRFVDQFDEPTLNKMRQQYWTAKQLIRKKLGKKEDEHLLASDAEFDTKLALFRFVQETSDQMLCCIDNYQHYLSELVQVEFELSKMLKDDGGAEMTAAGRVMVAVARVLALSVHHSYFALLKLS
;
A
#
# COMPACT_ATOMS: atom_id res chain seq x y z
N MET A 1 14.23 -28.08 -15.74
CA MET A 1 13.72 -29.39 -16.22
C MET A 1 14.30 -30.60 -15.45
N ALA A 2 14.56 -30.50 -14.13
CA ALA A 2 15.17 -31.60 -13.36
C ALA A 2 14.21 -32.25 -12.34
N TYR A 3 13.18 -31.54 -11.87
CA TYR A 3 12.29 -32.01 -10.79
C TYR A 3 11.32 -33.13 -11.20
N ALA A 4 10.95 -33.22 -12.48
CA ALA A 4 9.97 -34.21 -12.94
C ALA A 4 10.47 -35.65 -12.93
N ARG A 5 11.80 -35.90 -12.94
CA ARG A 5 12.36 -37.26 -12.92
C ARG A 5 12.39 -37.88 -11.54
N HIS A 6 12.37 -37.09 -10.47
CA HIS A 6 12.60 -37.59 -9.11
C HIS A 6 11.37 -38.29 -8.50
N TYR A 7 10.18 -38.04 -9.04
CA TYR A 7 8.92 -38.64 -8.58
C TYR A 7 8.67 -40.05 -9.15
N GLU A 8 9.35 -40.43 -10.23
CA GLU A 8 9.13 -41.75 -10.87
C GLU A 8 9.99 -42.86 -10.27
N LEU A 9 10.96 -42.52 -9.41
CA LEU A 9 11.90 -43.48 -8.81
C LEU A 9 11.43 -44.10 -7.48
N THR A 10 10.43 -43.52 -6.80
CA THR A 10 10.03 -43.95 -5.44
C THR A 10 8.75 -44.76 -5.37
N THR A 11 8.02 -44.94 -6.46
CA THR A 11 6.83 -45.80 -6.50
C THR A 11 7.18 -47.20 -7.02
N SER A 12 7.63 -48.05 -6.09
CA SER A 12 7.39 -49.51 -6.08
C SER A 12 7.60 -50.29 -7.40
N GLY A 13 8.84 -50.34 -7.90
CA GLY A 13 9.19 -51.11 -9.10
C GLY A 13 9.41 -52.62 -8.91
N LEU A 14 9.39 -53.17 -7.68
CA LEU A 14 9.87 -54.53 -7.43
C LEU A 14 8.79 -55.59 -7.13
N ASN A 15 7.52 -55.19 -6.97
CA ASN A 15 6.41 -56.14 -6.71
C ASN A 15 5.39 -56.24 -7.85
N PHE A 16 5.46 -55.35 -8.84
CA PHE A 16 4.52 -55.35 -9.97
C PHE A 16 4.81 -56.52 -10.92
N ASP A 17 6.08 -56.78 -11.23
CA ASP A 17 6.53 -57.81 -12.17
C ASP A 17 6.04 -59.23 -11.83
N ARG A 18 5.91 -59.57 -10.54
CA ARG A 18 5.46 -60.91 -10.12
C ARG A 18 4.00 -61.21 -10.51
N PHE A 19 3.17 -60.18 -10.64
CA PHE A 19 1.78 -60.31 -11.08
C PHE A 19 1.65 -60.21 -12.60
N VAL A 20 2.65 -59.66 -13.30
CA VAL A 20 2.66 -59.46 -14.75
C VAL A 20 2.77 -60.79 -15.50
N ASP A 21 3.55 -61.74 -14.99
CA ASP A 21 3.74 -63.08 -15.61
C ASP A 21 2.46 -63.95 -15.71
N GLN A 22 1.38 -63.60 -15.02
CA GLN A 22 0.11 -64.36 -15.04
C GLN A 22 -0.91 -63.84 -16.05
N PHE A 23 -0.69 -62.68 -16.67
CA PHE A 23 -1.67 -62.07 -17.57
C PHE A 23 -1.21 -62.15 -19.03
N ASP A 24 -2.12 -62.54 -19.93
CA ASP A 24 -1.87 -62.46 -21.37
C ASP A 24 -1.43 -61.04 -21.77
N GLU A 25 -0.35 -60.92 -22.55
CA GLU A 25 0.22 -59.70 -23.13
C GLU A 25 -0.80 -58.62 -23.59
N PRO A 26 -1.93 -58.96 -24.27
CA PRO A 26 -2.97 -57.98 -24.63
C PRO A 26 -3.72 -57.38 -23.42
N THR A 27 -3.88 -58.14 -22.33
CA THR A 27 -4.56 -57.70 -21.10
C THR A 27 -3.70 -56.72 -20.32
N LEU A 28 -2.39 -57.01 -20.23
CA LEU A 28 -1.39 -56.10 -19.67
C LEU A 28 -1.30 -54.78 -20.44
N ASN A 29 -1.31 -54.84 -21.77
CA ASN A 29 -1.29 -53.64 -22.60
C ASN A 29 -2.54 -52.77 -22.41
N LYS A 30 -3.72 -53.38 -22.27
CA LYS A 30 -4.96 -52.66 -21.92
C LYS A 30 -4.89 -52.03 -20.53
N MET A 31 -4.40 -52.74 -19.52
CA MET A 31 -4.23 -52.18 -18.18
C MET A 31 -3.24 -51.01 -18.16
N ARG A 32 -2.12 -51.13 -18.89
CA ARG A 32 -1.14 -50.05 -19.04
C ARG A 32 -1.74 -48.81 -19.73
N GLN A 33 -2.54 -49.00 -20.77
CA GLN A 33 -3.27 -47.91 -21.42
C GLN A 33 -4.26 -47.24 -20.46
N GLN A 34 -5.04 -48.01 -19.70
CA GLN A 34 -5.99 -47.45 -18.74
C GLN A 34 -5.29 -46.71 -17.60
N TYR A 35 -4.19 -47.25 -17.08
CA TYR A 35 -3.34 -46.58 -16.10
C TYR A 35 -2.79 -45.25 -16.63
N TRP A 36 -2.23 -45.25 -17.84
CA TRP A 36 -1.68 -44.03 -18.45
C TRP A 36 -2.76 -42.97 -18.68
N THR A 37 -3.93 -43.40 -19.14
CA THR A 37 -5.09 -42.51 -19.35
C THR A 37 -5.60 -41.94 -18.03
N ALA A 38 -5.71 -42.76 -16.99
CA ALA A 38 -6.11 -42.31 -15.66
C ALA A 38 -5.08 -41.34 -15.05
N LYS A 39 -3.79 -41.63 -15.19
CA LYS A 39 -2.70 -40.75 -14.74
C LYS A 39 -2.74 -39.40 -15.45
N GLN A 40 -2.95 -39.38 -16.77
CA GLN A 40 -3.14 -38.13 -17.53
C GLN A 40 -4.39 -37.37 -17.09
N LEU A 41 -5.50 -38.06 -16.84
CA LEU A 41 -6.75 -37.44 -16.40
C LEU A 41 -6.59 -36.78 -15.02
N ILE A 42 -5.97 -37.48 -14.07
CA ILE A 42 -5.67 -36.95 -12.72
C ILE A 42 -4.76 -35.73 -12.85
N ARG A 43 -3.66 -35.84 -13.59
CA ARG A 43 -2.72 -34.71 -13.79
C ARG A 43 -3.41 -33.49 -14.39
N LYS A 44 -4.30 -33.70 -15.36
CA LYS A 44 -5.04 -32.62 -16.04
C LYS A 44 -6.13 -32.02 -15.16
N LYS A 45 -6.82 -32.81 -14.34
CA LYS A 45 -7.95 -32.34 -13.51
C LYS A 45 -7.47 -31.73 -12.20
N LEU A 46 -6.53 -32.38 -11.52
CA LEU A 46 -6.00 -31.93 -10.24
C LEU A 46 -5.07 -30.72 -10.43
N GLY A 47 -4.15 -30.80 -11.41
CA GLY A 47 -3.26 -29.67 -11.74
C GLY A 47 -4.02 -28.42 -12.16
N LYS A 48 -5.12 -28.56 -12.91
CA LYS A 48 -5.98 -27.41 -13.27
C LYS A 48 -6.63 -26.74 -12.05
N LYS A 49 -7.07 -27.50 -11.05
CA LYS A 49 -7.66 -26.93 -9.84
C LYS A 49 -6.61 -26.20 -9.00
N GLU A 50 -5.44 -26.80 -8.85
CA GLU A 50 -4.30 -26.15 -8.17
C GLU A 50 -3.92 -24.85 -8.88
N ASP A 51 -3.82 -24.86 -10.22
CA ASP A 51 -3.57 -23.65 -11.03
C ASP A 51 -4.65 -22.58 -10.83
N GLU A 52 -5.94 -22.96 -10.81
CA GLU A 52 -7.04 -22.01 -10.54
C GLU A 52 -6.95 -21.39 -9.14
N HIS A 53 -6.60 -22.17 -8.12
CA HIS A 53 -6.41 -21.67 -6.76
C HIS A 53 -5.19 -20.75 -6.62
N LEU A 54 -4.09 -21.08 -7.30
CA LEU A 54 -2.90 -20.24 -7.34
C LEU A 54 -3.19 -18.91 -8.04
N LEU A 55 -3.84 -18.94 -9.20
CA LEU A 55 -4.26 -17.74 -9.92
C LEU A 55 -5.19 -16.86 -9.08
N ALA A 56 -6.15 -17.47 -8.37
CA ALA A 56 -7.05 -16.75 -7.48
C ALA A 56 -6.30 -16.13 -6.29
N SER A 57 -5.37 -16.87 -5.68
CA SER A 57 -4.54 -16.39 -4.57
C SER A 57 -3.62 -15.25 -5.00
N ASP A 58 -3.01 -15.34 -6.18
CA ASP A 58 -2.14 -14.29 -6.74
C ASP A 58 -2.94 -13.02 -7.02
N ALA A 59 -4.14 -13.16 -7.62
CA ALA A 59 -5.03 -12.02 -7.85
C ALA A 59 -5.48 -11.36 -6.53
N GLU A 60 -5.80 -12.14 -5.50
CA GLU A 60 -6.15 -11.59 -4.18
C GLU A 60 -4.95 -10.87 -3.54
N PHE A 61 -3.74 -11.39 -3.70
CA PHE A 61 -2.53 -10.75 -3.18
C PHE A 61 -2.21 -9.44 -3.92
N ASP A 62 -2.32 -9.43 -5.25
CA ASP A 62 -2.09 -8.24 -6.07
C ASP A 62 -3.07 -7.12 -5.76
N THR A 63 -4.34 -7.45 -5.52
CA THR A 63 -5.34 -6.44 -5.11
C THR A 63 -5.01 -5.82 -3.75
N LYS A 64 -4.57 -6.62 -2.77
CA LYS A 64 -4.11 -6.11 -1.47
C LYS A 64 -2.87 -5.23 -1.62
N LEU A 65 -1.89 -5.64 -2.44
CA LEU A 65 -0.72 -4.81 -2.72
C LEU A 65 -1.08 -3.49 -3.40
N ALA A 66 -2.04 -3.50 -4.34
CA ALA A 66 -2.52 -2.28 -4.97
C ALA A 66 -3.16 -1.33 -3.94
N LEU A 67 -3.94 -1.85 -3.00
CA LEU A 67 -4.52 -1.06 -1.92
C LEU A 67 -3.45 -0.46 -1.00
N PHE A 68 -2.42 -1.23 -0.62
CA PHE A 68 -1.31 -0.69 0.18
C PHE A 68 -0.56 0.42 -0.55
N ARG A 69 -0.26 0.24 -1.85
CA ARG A 69 0.37 1.28 -2.66
C ARG A 69 -0.50 2.52 -2.75
N PHE A 70 -1.81 2.36 -2.92
CA PHE A 70 -2.74 3.49 -2.96
C PHE A 70 -2.78 4.26 -1.64
N VAL A 71 -2.82 3.55 -0.50
CA VAL A 71 -2.75 4.17 0.83
C VAL A 71 -1.43 4.93 1.02
N GLN A 72 -0.30 4.33 0.59
CA GLN A 72 1.00 5.00 0.62
C GLN A 72 0.98 6.28 -0.22
N GLU A 73 0.60 6.18 -1.49
CA GLU A 73 0.58 7.32 -2.41
C GLU A 73 -0.33 8.45 -1.91
N THR A 74 -1.52 8.11 -1.42
CA THR A 74 -2.45 9.12 -0.87
C THR A 74 -1.93 9.73 0.44
N SER A 75 -1.24 8.97 1.28
CA SER A 75 -0.58 9.51 2.48
C SER A 75 0.55 10.48 2.11
N ASP A 76 1.36 10.14 1.11
CA ASP A 76 2.44 11.01 0.62
C ASP A 76 1.88 12.32 0.05
N GLN A 77 0.78 12.24 -0.73
CA GLN A 77 0.07 13.43 -1.22
C GLN A 77 -0.51 14.28 -0.08
N MET A 78 -1.02 13.65 0.99
CA MET A 78 -1.49 14.38 2.17
C MET A 78 -0.36 15.08 2.90
N LEU A 79 0.82 14.46 3.01
CA LEU A 79 2.01 15.10 3.59
C LEU A 79 2.42 16.33 2.79
N CYS A 80 2.48 16.24 1.45
CA CYS A 80 2.75 17.40 0.60
C CYS A 80 1.71 18.52 0.78
N CYS A 81 0.43 18.16 0.96
CA CYS A 81 -0.60 19.15 1.27
C CYS A 81 -0.34 19.84 2.62
N ILE A 82 0.03 19.09 3.65
CA ILE A 82 0.36 19.63 4.98
C ILE A 82 1.54 20.59 4.90
N ASP A 83 2.61 20.20 4.19
CA ASP A 83 3.80 21.05 4.00
C ASP A 83 3.43 22.39 3.32
N ASN A 84 2.59 22.33 2.29
CA ASN A 84 2.09 23.55 1.63
C ASN A 84 1.28 24.42 2.60
N TYR A 85 0.40 23.83 3.41
CA TYR A 85 -0.35 24.59 4.41
C TYR A 85 0.56 25.22 5.48
N GLN A 86 1.57 24.50 5.95
CA GLN A 86 2.57 25.04 6.88
C GLN A 86 3.32 26.23 6.26
N HIS A 87 3.69 26.13 4.98
CA HIS A 87 4.33 27.21 4.24
C HIS A 87 3.44 28.45 4.17
N TYR A 88 2.20 28.31 3.65
CA TYR A 88 1.29 29.44 3.51
C TYR A 88 0.88 30.05 4.85
N LEU A 89 0.69 29.23 5.89
CA LEU A 89 0.42 29.74 7.25
C LEU A 89 1.60 30.55 7.78
N SER A 90 2.83 30.11 7.52
CA SER A 90 4.03 30.84 7.94
C SER A 90 4.13 32.21 7.26
N GLU A 91 3.85 32.28 5.95
CA GLU A 91 3.79 33.54 5.21
C GLU A 91 2.68 34.46 5.75
N LEU A 92 1.49 33.92 6.01
CA LEU A 92 0.37 34.69 6.55
C LEU A 92 0.69 35.28 7.92
N VAL A 93 1.29 34.48 8.81
CA VAL A 93 1.70 34.92 10.15
C VAL A 93 2.75 36.03 10.07
N GLN A 94 3.68 35.95 9.11
CA GLN A 94 4.66 37.01 8.88
C GLN A 94 3.97 38.32 8.47
N VAL A 95 3.04 38.27 7.50
CA VAL A 95 2.30 39.46 7.05
C VAL A 95 1.44 40.04 8.17
N GLU A 96 0.77 39.20 8.97
CA GLU A 96 -0.03 39.62 10.11
C GLU A 96 0.84 40.31 11.18
N PHE A 97 2.07 39.84 11.40
CA PHE A 97 3.03 40.48 12.30
C PHE A 97 3.51 41.84 11.78
N GLU A 98 3.81 41.95 10.49
CA GLU A 98 4.19 43.23 9.86
C GLU A 98 3.05 44.26 9.95
N LEU A 99 1.81 43.83 9.70
CA LEU A 99 0.61 44.66 9.88
C LEU A 99 0.45 45.11 11.34
N SER A 100 0.65 44.19 12.30
CA SER A 100 0.60 44.50 13.73
C SER A 100 1.60 45.59 14.09
N LYS A 101 2.83 45.49 13.56
CA LYS A 101 3.88 46.46 13.81
C LYS A 101 3.53 47.83 13.20
N MET A 102 3.10 47.86 11.95
CA MET A 102 2.69 49.08 11.25
C MET A 102 1.57 49.81 12.00
N LEU A 103 0.50 49.10 12.38
CA LEU A 103 -0.61 49.69 13.14
C LEU A 103 -0.19 50.23 14.51
N LYS A 104 0.78 49.60 15.15
CA LYS A 104 1.32 50.06 16.44
C LYS A 104 2.14 51.34 16.28
N ASP A 105 2.95 51.42 15.24
CA ASP A 105 3.81 52.56 14.96
C ASP A 105 2.95 53.77 14.53
N ASP A 106 2.04 53.58 13.57
CA ASP A 106 1.12 54.63 13.09
C ASP A 106 0.16 55.10 14.18
N GLY A 107 -0.46 54.15 14.90
CA GLY A 107 -1.38 54.46 15.99
C GLY A 107 -0.69 55.11 17.20
N GLY A 108 0.60 54.85 17.40
CA GLY A 108 1.41 55.50 18.42
C GLY A 108 1.75 56.95 18.09
N ALA A 109 1.87 57.28 16.81
CA ALA A 109 2.07 58.65 16.33
C ALA A 109 0.79 59.49 16.35
N GLU A 110 -0.40 58.86 16.38
CA GLU A 110 -1.70 59.52 16.34
C GLU A 110 -2.38 59.61 17.74
N MET A 111 -2.60 60.84 18.24
CA MET A 111 -3.23 61.08 19.56
C MET A 111 -4.77 60.98 19.56
N THR A 112 -5.38 60.66 18.42
CA THR A 112 -6.84 60.61 18.25
C THR A 112 -7.44 59.33 18.85
N ALA A 113 -8.77 59.23 18.85
CA ALA A 113 -9.45 57.98 19.18
C ALA A 113 -9.11 56.86 18.18
N ALA A 114 -8.88 57.20 16.90
CA ALA A 114 -8.49 56.23 15.87
C ALA A 114 -7.11 55.64 16.17
N GLY A 115 -6.11 56.47 16.52
CA GLY A 115 -4.78 56.00 16.90
C GLY A 115 -4.80 55.03 18.08
N ARG A 116 -5.61 55.31 19.12
CA ARG A 116 -5.80 54.38 20.25
C ARG A 116 -6.40 53.04 19.82
N VAL A 117 -7.37 53.06 18.89
CA VAL A 117 -7.98 51.84 18.34
C VAL A 117 -6.94 51.07 17.52
N MET A 118 -6.12 51.74 16.70
CA MET A 118 -5.06 51.10 15.91
C MET A 118 -4.06 50.37 16.81
N VAL A 119 -3.60 51.00 17.90
CA VAL A 119 -2.72 50.35 18.88
C VAL A 119 -3.41 49.17 19.57
N ALA A 120 -4.71 49.26 19.87
CA ALA A 120 -5.45 48.15 20.45
C ALA A 120 -5.54 46.96 19.48
N VAL A 121 -5.86 47.20 18.21
CA VAL A 121 -5.90 46.19 17.14
C VAL A 121 -4.52 45.56 16.95
N ALA A 122 -3.46 46.36 16.90
CA ALA A 122 -2.09 45.87 16.78
C ALA A 122 -1.71 44.86 17.88
N ARG A 123 -2.16 45.10 19.12
CA ARG A 123 -1.91 44.18 20.24
C ARG A 123 -2.68 42.87 20.10
N VAL A 124 -3.91 42.93 19.59
CA VAL A 124 -4.73 41.73 19.32
C VAL A 124 -4.09 40.88 18.22
N LEU A 125 -3.67 41.50 17.12
CA LEU A 125 -3.00 40.80 16.02
C LEU A 125 -1.65 40.19 16.48
N ALA A 126 -0.86 40.91 17.28
CA ALA A 126 0.37 40.36 17.84
C ALA A 126 0.14 39.12 18.74
N LEU A 127 -0.99 39.08 19.48
CA LEU A 127 -1.37 37.90 20.26
C LEU A 127 -1.80 36.72 19.36
N SER A 128 -2.54 37.01 18.29
CA SER A 128 -2.93 36.04 17.27
C SER A 128 -1.70 35.38 16.64
N VAL A 129 -0.75 36.19 16.17
CA VAL A 129 0.54 35.77 15.63
C VAL A 129 1.28 34.83 16.58
N HIS A 130 1.38 35.19 17.87
CA HIS A 130 2.05 34.36 18.87
C HIS A 130 1.37 32.98 19.03
N HIS A 131 0.04 32.93 19.02
CA HIS A 131 -0.70 31.67 19.10
C HIS A 131 -0.47 30.80 17.87
N SER A 132 -0.48 31.40 16.68
CA SER A 132 -0.27 30.73 15.40
C SER A 132 1.17 30.19 15.25
N TYR A 133 2.19 30.93 15.69
CA TYR A 133 3.58 30.42 15.74
C TYR A 133 3.73 29.20 16.64
N PHE A 134 3.08 29.22 17.81
CA PHE A 134 3.11 28.08 18.72
C PHE A 134 2.41 26.85 18.13
N ALA A 135 1.35 27.03 17.35
CA ALA A 135 0.70 25.96 16.63
C ALA A 135 1.59 25.38 15.52
N LEU A 136 2.29 26.24 14.75
CA LEU A 136 3.23 25.82 13.70
C LEU A 136 4.39 24.99 14.28
N LEU A 137 4.96 25.41 15.41
CA LEU A 137 6.04 24.66 16.09
C LEU A 137 5.64 23.28 16.61
N LYS A 138 4.34 23.02 16.80
CA LYS A 138 3.84 21.70 17.18
C LYS A 138 3.58 20.78 16.00
N LEU A 139 3.51 21.34 14.80
CA LEU A 139 3.28 20.60 13.55
C LEU A 139 4.59 20.23 12.85
N SER A 140 5.69 20.91 13.17
CA SER A 140 7.07 20.62 12.75
C SER A 140 7.78 19.63 13.67
#